data_AF-A0A8X6Y317-F1
#
_entry.id   AF-A0A8X6Y317-F1
#
_cell.length_a   1.000
_cell.length_b   1.000
_cell.length_c   1.000
_cell.angle_alpha   90.00
_cell.angle_beta   90.00
_cell.angle_gamma   90.00
#
_symmetry.space_group_name_H-M   'P 1'
#
loop_
_entity.id
_entity.type
_entity.pdbx_description
1 polymer ?
#
loop_
_entity_poly.entity_id
_entity_poly.type
_entity_poly.pdbx_seq_one_letter_code
_entity_poly.pdbx_strand_id
1 'polypeptide(L)'
;MVLQANSSPRQYPEIENIFFLDGSPAVMRTYAQKYKSPGIEREIDILFSFVMILGTEINAINFKEKLRSLSSTSERIKYTAHKLKTFFKNMTEEDLQMAFDLFNKKVQMAIKYSPKRKFRQDVILIKAEKSFSLSGSTSETLDVEKDCDGEIIVHTIKGSHKSFIEGACAQEVASILNGIKFGEMFTDMNLSKM
;
A
#
# COMPACT_ATOMS: atom_id res chain seq x y z
N MET A 1 -6.80 9.50 6.64
CA MET A 1 -8.12 10.16 6.50
C MET A 1 -9.18 9.48 7.36
N VAL A 2 -9.42 8.17 7.23
CA VAL A 2 -10.33 7.41 8.13
C VAL A 2 -9.92 7.48 9.60
N LEU A 3 -8.61 7.44 9.86
CA LEU A 3 -8.05 7.39 11.21
C LEU A 3 -8.18 8.69 12.02
N GLN A 4 -8.48 9.83 11.39
CA GLN A 4 -8.82 11.07 12.11
C GLN A 4 -10.31 11.15 12.43
N ALA A 5 -11.16 10.38 11.74
CA ALA A 5 -12.59 10.34 11.99
C ALA A 5 -12.90 9.77 13.40
N ASN A 6 -12.14 8.76 13.84
CA ASN A 6 -12.25 8.17 15.19
C ASN A 6 -12.01 9.20 16.32
N SER A 7 -11.19 10.22 16.06
CA SER A 7 -10.89 11.26 17.05
C SER A 7 -11.96 12.35 17.17
N SER A 8 -12.99 12.33 16.31
CA SER A 8 -14.06 13.33 16.26
C SER A 8 -15.45 12.66 16.14
N PRO A 9 -15.90 11.93 17.18
CA PRO A 9 -17.15 11.15 17.15
C PRO A 9 -18.42 11.99 16.95
N ARG A 10 -18.34 13.31 17.12
CA ARG A 10 -19.45 14.23 16.81
C ARG A 10 -19.60 14.56 15.32
N GLN A 11 -18.58 14.23 14.51
CA GLN A 11 -18.51 14.63 13.11
C GLN A 11 -18.51 13.42 12.16
N TYR A 12 -18.27 12.22 12.67
CA TYR A 12 -18.17 11.00 11.88
C TYR A 12 -18.83 9.82 12.59
N PRO A 13 -19.37 8.83 11.85
CA PRO A 13 -19.87 7.60 12.43
C PRO A 13 -18.84 6.92 13.32
N GLU A 14 -19.32 6.21 14.34
CA GLU A 14 -18.48 5.35 15.16
C GLU A 14 -17.81 4.29 14.28
N ILE A 15 -16.51 4.09 14.48
CA ILE A 15 -15.76 3.07 13.76
C ILE A 15 -15.87 1.78 14.57
N GLU A 16 -16.56 0.80 14.04
CA GLU A 16 -16.72 -0.50 14.72
C GLU A 16 -15.45 -1.36 14.59
N ASN A 17 -14.85 -1.39 13.39
CA ASN A 17 -13.73 -2.27 13.09
C ASN A 17 -12.70 -1.59 12.18
N ILE A 18 -11.41 -1.83 12.44
CA ILE A 18 -10.31 -1.40 11.57
C ILE A 18 -9.57 -2.64 11.06
N PHE A 19 -9.53 -2.78 9.75
CA PHE A 19 -8.80 -3.82 9.06
C PHE A 19 -7.61 -3.23 8.31
N PHE A 20 -6.43 -3.79 8.54
CA PHE A 20 -5.26 -3.55 7.73
C PHE A 20 -4.98 -4.77 6.85
N LEU A 21 -4.82 -4.54 5.55
CA LEU A 21 -4.49 -5.58 4.57
C LEU A 21 -3.04 -5.39 4.14
N ASP A 22 -2.17 -6.26 4.67
CA ASP A 22 -0.72 -6.34 4.40
C ASP A 22 0.01 -4.98 4.35
N GLY A 23 -0.30 -4.10 5.30
CA GLY A 23 0.32 -2.79 5.42
C GLY A 23 -0.15 -2.01 6.65
N SER A 24 0.55 -0.93 6.98
CA SER A 24 0.20 -0.05 8.10
C SER A 24 0.62 1.40 7.83
N PRO A 25 0.09 2.37 8.59
CA PRO A 25 0.58 3.75 8.52
C PRO A 25 2.10 3.88 8.75
N ALA A 26 2.66 3.14 9.71
CA ALA A 26 4.09 3.13 9.98
C ALA A 26 4.91 2.58 8.81
N VAL A 27 4.52 1.43 8.25
CA VAL A 27 5.19 0.83 7.08
C VAL A 27 5.12 1.76 5.88
N MET A 28 3.97 2.38 5.62
CA MET A 28 3.81 3.31 4.50
C MET A 28 4.65 4.58 4.69
N ARG A 29 4.77 5.10 5.92
CA ARG A 29 5.71 6.20 6.21
C ARG A 29 7.14 5.80 5.87
N THR A 30 7.60 4.63 6.36
CA THR A 30 8.94 4.10 6.06
C THR A 30 9.15 3.92 4.56
N TYR A 31 8.18 3.35 3.84
CA TYR A 31 8.22 3.23 2.38
C TYR A 31 8.43 4.58 1.71
N ALA A 32 7.65 5.58 2.13
CA ALA A 32 7.64 6.89 1.52
C ALA A 32 8.92 7.68 1.80
N GLN A 33 9.68 7.34 2.85
CA GLN A 33 10.95 7.99 3.17
C GLN A 33 12.01 7.81 2.06
N LYS A 34 11.93 6.75 1.25
CA LYS A 34 12.85 6.57 0.11
C LYS A 34 12.76 7.69 -0.93
N TYR A 35 11.68 8.48 -0.90
CA TYR A 35 11.47 9.62 -1.79
C TYR A 35 11.81 10.97 -1.13
N LYS A 36 12.62 10.99 -0.06
CA LYS A 36 13.02 12.23 0.63
C LYS A 36 14.19 12.96 -0.01
N SER A 37 14.83 12.41 -1.04
CA SER A 37 15.89 13.08 -1.79
C SER A 37 15.44 14.48 -2.25
N PRO A 38 16.30 15.50 -2.26
CA PRO A 38 15.91 16.81 -2.79
C PRO A 38 16.03 16.84 -4.33
N GLY A 39 15.32 17.78 -4.95
CA GLY A 39 15.50 18.14 -6.35
C GLY A 39 15.15 17.05 -7.36
N ILE A 40 15.92 17.01 -8.45
CA ILE A 40 15.69 16.15 -9.63
C ILE A 40 15.71 14.66 -9.31
N GLU A 41 16.57 14.20 -8.40
CA GLU A 41 16.72 12.78 -8.09
C GLU A 41 15.45 12.18 -7.49
N ARG A 42 14.73 12.93 -6.64
CA ARG A 42 13.44 12.50 -6.12
C ARG A 42 12.40 12.32 -7.20
N GLU A 43 12.36 13.24 -8.16
CA GLU A 43 11.43 13.13 -9.28
C GLU A 43 11.71 11.87 -10.09
N ILE A 44 12.99 11.60 -10.37
CA ILE A 44 13.46 10.41 -11.08
C ILE A 44 13.12 9.13 -10.32
N ASP A 45 13.30 9.10 -8.99
CA ASP A 45 12.96 7.95 -8.16
C ASP A 45 11.45 7.68 -8.12
N ILE A 46 10.63 8.73 -8.10
CA ILE A 46 9.17 8.61 -8.16
C ILE A 46 8.73 8.09 -9.54
N LEU A 47 9.26 8.65 -10.64
CA LEU A 47 8.98 8.18 -12.00
C LEU A 47 9.40 6.72 -12.18
N PHE A 48 10.60 6.36 -11.76
CA PHE A 48 11.08 4.99 -11.83
C PHE A 48 10.20 4.05 -10.99
N SER A 49 9.82 4.45 -9.78
CA SER A 49 8.94 3.63 -8.94
C SER A 49 7.55 3.44 -9.54
N PHE A 50 7.00 4.47 -10.19
CA PHE A 50 5.72 4.38 -10.89
C PHE A 50 5.78 3.30 -11.97
N VAL A 51 6.84 3.31 -12.78
CA VAL A 51 7.08 2.30 -13.82
C VAL A 51 7.20 0.90 -13.22
N MET A 52 7.98 0.73 -12.13
CA MET A 52 8.14 -0.57 -11.47
C MET A 52 6.84 -1.11 -10.85
N ILE A 53 5.99 -0.25 -10.27
CA ILE A 53 4.72 -0.66 -9.66
C ILE A 53 3.73 -1.19 -10.71
N LEU A 54 3.79 -0.65 -11.92
CA LEU A 54 3.02 -1.17 -13.06
C LEU A 54 3.54 -2.53 -13.57
N GLY A 55 4.61 -3.06 -12.98
CA GLY A 55 5.15 -4.38 -13.30
C GLY A 55 5.91 -4.43 -14.63
N THR A 56 6.35 -3.28 -15.14
CA THR A 56 7.13 -3.26 -16.38
C THR A 56 8.60 -3.53 -16.12
N GLU A 57 9.21 -4.36 -16.97
CA GLU A 57 10.64 -4.63 -16.91
C GLU A 57 11.40 -3.58 -17.72
N ILE A 58 12.05 -2.64 -17.02
CA ILE A 58 12.91 -1.63 -17.62
C ILE A 58 14.31 -1.68 -17.00
N ASN A 59 15.34 -1.42 -17.82
CA ASN A 59 16.69 -1.25 -17.29
C ASN A 59 16.77 0.04 -16.46
N ALA A 60 16.95 -0.11 -15.15
CA ALA A 60 16.92 0.99 -14.19
C ALA A 60 17.99 2.07 -14.47
N ILE A 61 19.20 1.66 -14.84
CA ILE A 61 20.34 2.56 -15.07
C ILE A 61 20.05 3.44 -16.28
N ASN A 62 19.80 2.82 -17.43
CA ASN A 62 19.56 3.53 -18.69
C ASN A 62 18.33 4.45 -18.59
N PHE A 63 17.27 3.98 -17.93
CA PHE A 63 16.06 4.78 -17.75
C PHE A 63 16.32 6.03 -16.90
N LYS A 64 16.98 5.86 -15.74
CA LYS A 64 17.30 6.99 -14.85
C LYS A 64 18.28 7.96 -15.49
N GLU A 65 19.31 7.48 -16.19
CA GLU A 65 20.24 8.33 -16.96
C GLU A 65 19.52 9.14 -18.03
N LYS A 66 18.58 8.51 -18.76
CA LYS A 66 17.77 9.22 -19.74
C LYS A 66 16.93 10.33 -19.08
N LEU A 67 16.30 10.06 -17.94
CA LEU A 67 15.54 11.07 -17.21
C LEU A 67 16.42 12.24 -16.73
N ARG A 68 17.66 11.97 -16.29
CA ARG A 68 18.62 13.02 -15.90
C ARG A 68 19.01 13.94 -17.06
N SER A 69 19.09 13.39 -18.28
CA SER A 69 19.44 14.17 -19.48
C SER A 69 18.33 15.15 -19.94
N LEU A 70 17.10 14.99 -19.45
CA LEU A 70 15.97 15.82 -19.85
C LEU A 70 15.95 17.13 -19.04
N SER A 71 15.56 18.23 -19.69
CA SER A 71 15.70 19.57 -19.13
C SER A 71 14.59 19.92 -18.14
N SER A 72 13.42 19.30 -18.27
CA SER A 72 12.24 19.63 -17.48
C SER A 72 11.48 18.42 -16.96
N THR A 73 10.67 18.65 -15.92
CA THR A 73 9.73 17.66 -15.38
C THR A 73 8.72 17.21 -16.43
N SER A 74 8.22 18.14 -17.26
CA SER A 74 7.27 17.80 -18.33
C SER A 74 7.89 16.84 -19.35
N GLU A 75 9.15 17.06 -19.75
CA GLU A 75 9.85 16.16 -20.66
C GLU A 75 10.06 14.77 -20.05
N ARG A 76 10.42 14.70 -18.76
CA ARG A 76 10.58 13.43 -18.03
C ARG A 76 9.28 12.63 -17.94
N ILE A 77 8.18 13.31 -17.64
CA ILE A 77 6.84 12.72 -17.58
C ILE A 77 6.42 12.20 -18.97
N LYS A 78 6.56 13.03 -20.02
CA LYS A 78 6.24 12.63 -21.40
C LYS A 78 7.07 11.44 -21.87
N TYR A 79 8.38 11.45 -21.63
CA TYR A 79 9.26 10.32 -21.95
C TYR A 79 8.81 9.04 -21.24
N THR A 80 8.45 9.14 -19.96
CA THR A 80 7.97 8.01 -19.16
C THR A 80 6.64 7.47 -19.68
N ALA A 81 5.67 8.34 -19.97
CA ALA A 81 4.38 7.96 -20.53
C ALA A 81 4.53 7.28 -21.90
N HIS A 82 5.36 7.86 -22.78
CA HIS A 82 5.68 7.27 -24.07
C HIS A 82 6.32 5.88 -23.92
N LYS A 83 7.24 5.71 -22.96
CA LYS A 83 7.86 4.41 -22.68
C LYS A 83 6.84 3.41 -22.15
N LEU A 84 5.89 3.81 -21.31
CA LEU A 84 4.84 2.95 -20.78
C LEU A 84 3.81 2.55 -21.85
N LYS A 85 3.54 3.41 -22.83
CA LYS A 85 2.63 3.12 -23.96
C LYS A 85 3.05 1.88 -24.75
N THR A 86 4.34 1.54 -24.80
CA THR A 86 4.82 0.31 -25.46
C THR A 86 4.37 -0.96 -24.74
N PHE A 87 4.14 -0.87 -23.43
CA PHE A 87 3.62 -1.97 -22.59
C PHE A 87 2.09 -1.94 -22.51
N PHE A 88 1.51 -0.74 -22.44
CA PHE A 88 0.07 -0.53 -22.25
C PHE A 88 -0.58 0.09 -23.49
N LYS A 89 -0.65 -0.68 -24.58
CA LYS A 89 -1.10 -0.19 -25.90
C LYS A 89 -2.50 0.46 -25.89
N ASN A 90 -3.37 0.04 -24.99
CA ASN A 90 -4.74 0.53 -24.88
C ASN A 90 -4.90 1.82 -24.07
N MET A 91 -3.87 2.27 -23.34
CA MET A 91 -3.91 3.52 -22.55
C MET A 91 -3.36 4.70 -23.36
N THR A 92 -3.99 5.87 -23.34
CA THR A 92 -3.41 7.06 -24.00
C THR A 92 -2.18 7.59 -23.24
N GLU A 93 -1.37 8.43 -23.87
CA GLU A 93 -0.27 9.08 -23.13
C GLU A 93 -0.82 10.01 -22.04
N GLU A 94 -1.97 10.63 -22.27
CA GLU A 94 -2.70 11.46 -21.32
C GLU A 94 -3.15 10.65 -20.10
N ASP A 95 -3.69 9.44 -20.28
CA ASP A 95 -4.07 8.54 -19.17
C ASP A 95 -2.85 8.20 -18.29
N LEU A 96 -1.71 7.92 -18.92
CA LEU A 96 -0.47 7.57 -18.24
C LEU A 96 0.11 8.76 -17.47
N GLN A 97 0.03 9.97 -18.03
CA GLN A 97 0.42 11.21 -17.35
C GLN A 97 -0.49 11.48 -16.15
N MET A 98 -1.80 11.33 -16.31
CA MET A 98 -2.76 11.48 -15.22
C MET A 98 -2.52 10.45 -14.10
N ALA A 99 -2.26 9.19 -14.47
CA ALA A 99 -1.93 8.13 -13.52
C ALA A 99 -0.65 8.46 -12.72
N PHE A 100 0.37 9.00 -13.39
CA PHE A 100 1.60 9.47 -12.73
C PHE A 100 1.31 10.62 -11.76
N ASP A 101 0.53 11.62 -12.16
CA ASP A 101 0.20 12.76 -11.29
C ASP A 101 -0.54 12.32 -10.02
N LEU A 102 -1.48 11.39 -10.16
CA LEU A 102 -2.20 10.80 -9.02
C LEU A 102 -1.25 9.97 -8.15
N PHE A 103 -0.35 9.19 -8.75
CA PHE A 103 0.66 8.44 -8.02
C PHE A 103 1.59 9.36 -7.22
N ASN A 104 2.12 10.42 -7.83
CA ASN A 104 2.97 11.39 -7.15
C ASN A 104 2.21 12.06 -5.99
N LYS A 105 0.96 12.49 -6.20
CA LYS A 105 0.11 13.03 -5.12
C LYS A 105 -0.06 12.03 -3.97
N LYS A 106 -0.29 10.75 -4.26
CA LYS A 106 -0.37 9.67 -3.25
C LYS A 106 0.95 9.53 -2.47
N VAL A 107 2.09 9.57 -3.14
CA VAL A 107 3.42 9.56 -2.50
C VAL A 107 3.58 10.78 -1.58
N GLN A 108 3.23 11.99 -2.05
CA GLN A 108 3.31 13.20 -1.21
C GLN A 108 2.43 13.11 0.03
N MET A 109 1.22 12.55 -0.11
CA MET A 109 0.33 12.30 1.02
C MET A 109 0.93 11.30 1.99
N ALA A 110 1.50 10.20 1.50
CA ALA A 110 2.13 9.18 2.34
C ALA A 110 3.34 9.72 3.14
N ILE A 111 4.16 10.60 2.53
CA ILE A 111 5.29 11.24 3.23
C ILE A 111 4.83 12.11 4.38
N LYS A 112 3.73 12.85 4.18
CA LYS A 112 3.20 13.82 5.15
C LYS A 112 2.27 13.18 6.18
N TYR A 113 1.75 12.01 5.88
CA TYR A 113 0.77 11.36 6.72
C TYR A 113 1.40 10.83 7.99
N SER A 114 0.97 11.37 9.13
CA SER A 114 1.20 10.81 10.45
C SER A 114 -0.11 10.90 11.23
N PRO A 115 -0.58 9.80 11.85
CA PRO A 115 -1.68 9.88 12.80
C PRO A 115 -1.37 10.92 13.88
N LYS A 116 -2.32 11.81 14.17
CA LYS A 116 -2.16 12.84 15.22
C LYS A 116 -2.34 12.26 16.63
N ARG A 117 -3.00 11.10 16.71
CA ARG A 117 -3.29 10.33 17.91
C ARG A 117 -3.21 8.86 17.53
N LYS A 118 -2.86 8.02 18.50
CA LYS A 118 -2.94 6.58 18.34
C LYS A 118 -4.39 6.09 18.34
N PHE A 119 -4.62 4.95 17.69
CA PHE A 119 -5.91 4.24 17.72
C PHE A 119 -6.07 3.56 19.06
N ARG A 120 -7.23 3.70 19.71
CA ARG A 120 -7.50 3.03 20.99
C ARG A 120 -8.36 1.78 20.85
N GLN A 121 -8.91 1.57 19.66
CA GLN A 121 -9.71 0.40 19.31
C GLN A 121 -8.79 -0.71 18.83
N ASP A 122 -9.30 -1.94 18.93
CA ASP A 122 -8.61 -3.10 18.43
C ASP A 122 -8.51 -3.06 16.90
N VAL A 123 -7.44 -3.63 16.39
CA VAL A 123 -7.10 -3.65 14.96
C VAL A 123 -6.92 -5.09 14.53
N ILE A 124 -7.56 -5.46 13.42
CA ILE A 124 -7.29 -6.71 12.73
C ILE A 124 -6.30 -6.45 11.59
N LEU A 125 -5.12 -7.04 11.68
CA LEU A 125 -4.12 -7.06 10.62
C LEU A 125 -4.18 -8.40 9.89
N ILE A 126 -4.55 -8.37 8.61
CA ILE A 126 -4.48 -9.52 7.70
C ILE A 126 -3.25 -9.32 6.81
N LYS A 127 -2.15 -10.02 7.11
CA LYS A 127 -0.87 -9.89 6.40
C LYS A 127 -0.59 -11.09 5.50
N ALA A 128 0.20 -10.87 4.44
CA ALA A 128 0.72 -11.96 3.63
C ALA A 128 1.86 -12.67 4.38
N GLU A 129 2.01 -13.98 4.15
CA GLU A 129 3.13 -14.77 4.65
C GLU A 129 4.47 -14.20 4.12
N LYS A 130 4.51 -13.87 2.83
CA LYS A 130 5.61 -13.14 2.18
C LYS A 130 5.23 -11.67 2.07
N SER A 131 5.06 -11.03 3.22
CA SER A 131 4.75 -9.61 3.33
C SER A 131 5.88 -8.75 2.75
N PHE A 132 5.52 -7.54 2.33
CA PHE A 132 6.47 -6.57 1.82
C PHE A 132 7.32 -5.96 2.95
N SER A 133 8.50 -6.53 3.20
CA SER A 133 9.49 -5.96 4.13
C SER A 133 10.38 -4.94 3.40
N LEU A 134 10.24 -3.67 3.74
CA LEU A 134 11.06 -2.56 3.20
C LEU A 134 12.49 -2.53 3.76
N SER A 135 12.63 -3.08 4.95
CA SER A 135 13.83 -3.16 5.75
C SER A 135 13.62 -4.36 6.65
N GLY A 136 14.60 -5.25 6.80
CA GLY A 136 14.50 -6.45 7.64
C GLY A 136 14.23 -6.21 9.15
N SER A 137 13.76 -5.01 9.50
CA SER A 137 13.41 -4.52 10.84
C SER A 137 11.92 -4.21 11.01
N THR A 138 11.04 -4.51 10.04
CA THR A 138 9.59 -4.39 10.24
C THR A 138 9.11 -5.48 11.21
N SER A 139 8.31 -5.12 12.22
CA SER A 139 7.77 -6.08 13.18
C SER A 139 6.72 -7.03 12.56
N GLU A 140 6.39 -8.13 13.25
CA GLU A 140 5.35 -9.08 12.83
C GLU A 140 3.97 -8.43 12.67
N THR A 141 3.71 -7.39 13.46
CA THR A 141 2.50 -6.56 13.42
C THR A 141 2.60 -5.44 12.40
N LEU A 142 3.59 -5.46 11.50
CA LEU A 142 3.85 -4.42 10.52
C LEU A 142 3.91 -3.02 11.15
N ASP A 143 4.54 -2.88 12.30
CA ASP A 143 4.66 -1.63 13.07
C ASP A 143 3.31 -0.96 13.46
N VAL A 144 2.19 -1.68 13.44
CA VAL A 144 0.86 -1.14 13.84
C VAL A 144 0.88 -0.62 15.28
N GLU A 145 1.65 -1.23 16.18
CA GLU A 145 1.85 -0.84 17.58
C GLU A 145 2.42 0.57 17.75
N LYS A 146 3.05 1.13 16.71
CA LYS A 146 3.53 2.52 16.73
C LYS A 146 2.37 3.52 16.66
N ASP A 147 1.25 3.11 16.07
CA ASP A 147 0.09 3.94 15.80
C ASP A 147 -1.19 3.45 16.51
N CYS A 148 -1.14 2.33 17.24
CA CYS A 148 -2.26 1.70 17.95
C CYS A 148 -1.91 1.43 19.43
N ASP A 149 -2.87 1.65 20.33
CA ASP A 149 -2.85 1.29 21.75
C ASP A 149 -3.87 0.16 22.08
N GLY A 150 -4.77 -0.18 21.16
CA GLY A 150 -5.69 -1.33 21.29
C GLY A 150 -5.02 -2.66 20.99
N GLU A 151 -5.76 -3.76 21.13
CA GLU A 151 -5.27 -5.10 20.78
C GLU A 151 -5.02 -5.20 19.26
N ILE A 152 -3.96 -5.90 18.87
CA ILE A 152 -3.62 -6.13 17.47
C ILE A 152 -3.75 -7.63 17.17
N ILE A 153 -4.82 -7.99 16.48
CA ILE A 153 -5.10 -9.37 16.08
C ILE A 153 -4.50 -9.60 14.70
N VAL A 154 -3.57 -10.56 14.58
CA VAL A 154 -2.84 -10.82 13.33
C VAL A 154 -3.29 -12.12 12.69
N HIS A 155 -3.77 -12.06 11.45
CA HIS A 155 -3.97 -13.21 10.57
C HIS A 155 -2.90 -13.22 9.48
N THR A 156 -2.22 -14.35 9.29
CA THR A 156 -1.23 -14.51 8.22
C THR A 156 -1.79 -15.42 7.13
N ILE A 157 -1.88 -14.89 5.91
CA ILE A 157 -2.44 -15.57 4.74
C ILE A 157 -1.32 -15.96 3.78
N LYS A 158 -1.39 -17.15 3.19
CA LYS A 158 -0.37 -17.62 2.24
C LYS A 158 -0.23 -16.67 1.03
N GLY A 159 0.98 -16.59 0.50
CA GLY A 159 1.29 -15.83 -0.69
C GLY A 159 2.09 -14.56 -0.44
N SER A 160 2.12 -13.69 -1.44
CA SER A 160 2.82 -12.40 -1.44
C SER A 160 1.86 -11.24 -1.16
N HIS A 161 2.41 -10.03 -0.99
CA HIS A 161 1.66 -8.77 -0.95
C HIS A 161 0.63 -8.61 -2.08
N LYS A 162 0.81 -9.27 -3.23
CA LYS A 162 -0.17 -9.27 -4.33
C LYS A 162 -1.14 -10.46 -4.24
N SER A 163 -0.60 -11.66 -4.03
CA SER A 163 -1.38 -12.90 -4.21
C SER A 163 -2.22 -13.31 -2.99
N PHE A 164 -2.02 -12.70 -1.81
CA PHE A 164 -2.81 -13.05 -0.61
C PHE A 164 -4.29 -12.65 -0.71
N ILE A 165 -4.62 -11.77 -1.66
CA ILE A 165 -5.99 -11.31 -1.97
C ILE A 165 -6.50 -11.89 -3.30
N GLU A 166 -5.91 -12.98 -3.77
CA GLU A 166 -6.28 -13.66 -5.03
C GLU A 166 -6.74 -15.10 -4.77
N GLY A 167 -7.57 -15.64 -5.66
CA GLY A 167 -7.99 -17.04 -5.65
C GLY A 167 -8.54 -17.53 -4.31
N ALA A 168 -8.05 -18.68 -3.83
CA ALA A 168 -8.46 -19.26 -2.55
C ALA A 168 -8.07 -18.39 -1.34
N CYS A 169 -6.95 -17.66 -1.43
CA CYS A 169 -6.52 -16.75 -0.35
C CYS A 169 -7.49 -15.58 -0.19
N ALA A 170 -8.05 -15.07 -1.29
CA ALA A 170 -9.10 -14.05 -1.24
C ALA A 170 -10.36 -14.53 -0.47
N GLN A 171 -10.73 -15.81 -0.61
CA GLN A 171 -11.86 -16.41 0.11
C GLN A 171 -11.58 -16.50 1.61
N GLU A 172 -10.35 -16.82 1.99
CA GLU A 172 -9.90 -16.83 3.39
C GLU A 172 -9.95 -15.41 3.99
N VAL A 173 -9.39 -14.41 3.28
CA VAL A 173 -9.48 -13.00 3.68
C VAL A 173 -10.93 -12.56 3.83
N ALA A 174 -11.80 -12.89 2.88
CA ALA A 174 -13.22 -12.57 2.94
C ALA A 174 -13.92 -13.26 4.12
N SER A 175 -13.54 -14.49 4.45
CA SER A 175 -14.09 -15.21 5.61
C SER A 175 -13.70 -14.54 6.92
N ILE A 176 -12.49 -14.03 7.06
CA ILE A 176 -12.06 -13.24 8.24
C ILE A 176 -12.87 -11.94 8.33
N LEU A 177 -12.98 -11.20 7.22
CA LEU A 177 -13.73 -9.94 7.16
C LEU A 177 -15.21 -10.14 7.52
N ASN A 178 -15.81 -11.25 7.09
CA ASN A 178 -17.22 -11.57 7.36
C ASN A 178 -17.41 -12.17 8.77
N GLY A 179 -16.51 -13.02 9.23
CA GLY A 179 -16.59 -13.70 10.52
C GLY A 179 -16.62 -12.73 11.71
N ILE A 180 -16.07 -11.53 11.55
CA ILE A 180 -16.09 -10.49 12.60
C ILE A 180 -17.44 -9.75 12.66
N LYS A 181 -18.28 -9.84 11.61
CA LYS A 181 -19.69 -9.42 11.69
C LYS A 181 -20.62 -10.49 12.26
N PHE A 182 -20.20 -11.75 12.23
CA PHE A 182 -20.91 -12.89 12.79
C PHE A 182 -20.15 -13.38 14.03
N GLY A 183 -20.18 -12.60 15.11
CA GLY A 183 -19.92 -13.17 16.42
C GLY A 183 -20.87 -14.36 16.59
N GLU A 184 -20.31 -15.57 16.69
CA GLU A 184 -20.95 -16.90 16.61
C GLU A 184 -20.85 -17.59 15.24
N MET A 185 -19.87 -18.50 15.11
CA MET A 185 -19.87 -19.77 14.35
C MET A 185 -18.50 -20.09 13.72
N PHE A 186 -17.44 -20.22 14.52
CA PHE A 186 -16.31 -21.10 14.18
C PHE A 186 -15.78 -21.81 15.43
N THR A 187 -16.70 -22.38 16.19
CA THR A 187 -16.46 -23.62 16.94
C THR A 187 -17.35 -24.66 16.26
N ASP A 188 -16.79 -25.79 15.87
CA ASP A 188 -17.46 -26.93 15.21
C ASP A 188 -17.57 -26.89 13.68
N MET A 189 -16.42 -26.94 13.01
CA MET A 189 -16.31 -27.82 11.84
C MET A 189 -15.20 -28.84 12.08
N ASN A 190 -15.62 -29.96 12.68
CA ASN A 190 -14.90 -31.22 12.66
C ASN A 190 -14.54 -31.56 11.21
N LEU A 191 -13.26 -31.42 10.86
CA LEU A 191 -12.65 -32.06 9.69
C LEU A 191 -12.54 -33.56 9.95
N SER A 192 -13.68 -34.25 9.96
CA SER A 192 -13.73 -35.70 9.78
C SER A 192 -14.96 -36.01 8.94
N LYS A 193 -14.71 -36.56 7.76
CA LYS A 193 -15.66 -36.95 6.70
C LYS A 193 -15.97 -35.85 5.68
N MET A 194 -15.14 -35.79 4.65
CA MET A 194 -15.57 -36.06 3.26
C MET A 194 -14.36 -36.50 2.43
#